data_AF-A0A9P5PVA0-F1
#
_entry.id   AF-A0A9P5PVA0-F1
#
_cell.length_a   1.000
_cell.length_b   1.000
_cell.length_c   1.000
_cell.angle_alpha   90.00
_cell.angle_beta   90.00
_cell.angle_gamma   90.00
#
_symmetry.space_group_name_H-M   'P 1'
#
loop_
_entity.id
_entity.type
_entity.pdbx_description
1 polymer ?
#
loop_
_entity_poly.entity_id
_entity_poly.type
_entity_poly.pdbx_seq_one_letter_code
_entity_poly.pdbx_strand_id
1 'polypeptide(L)'
;MVFDTIKSVYKKNQELITDDSIDRLERARQVINKIVNALTARTEIGSPMAAMYLLGNPDHYTNHSFISLPWRRFVHQVEIDTTCLSPVINYTRHPKEFEDLCVYDWIRLHCSQRIVKTNYDNDNDNNGNLSDVDKHLETLRKAEQTCPVEIPINCSRPLHTHPLYPTHVYHCVHDKSDIVANFIGGTLPRYDKGDQEYYACCMLTLFKPWRTGNDLKNIEDTWNSAFTASSFSDRQLELMRNIQMKHECRDARDDFSLQQSKDSEVMKKMYTPFKNFDEDSANTCDQQQYTDN
;
A
#
# COMPACT_ATOMS: atom_id res chain seq x y z
N MET A 1 25.80 1.59 -25.81
CA MET A 1 24.78 2.27 -26.66
C MET A 1 24.07 3.43 -25.97
N VAL A 2 23.34 3.21 -24.86
CA VAL A 2 22.64 4.28 -24.11
C VAL A 2 23.62 5.34 -23.59
N PHE A 3 24.63 4.92 -22.84
CA PHE A 3 25.64 5.82 -22.26
C PHE A 3 26.47 6.56 -23.33
N ASP A 4 26.74 5.93 -24.48
CA ASP A 4 27.48 6.56 -25.58
C ASP A 4 26.66 7.65 -26.27
N THR A 5 25.35 7.42 -26.39
CA THR A 5 24.40 8.40 -26.95
C THR A 5 24.28 9.60 -26.01
N ILE A 6 24.15 9.37 -24.70
CA ILE A 6 24.14 10.43 -23.68
C ILE A 6 25.45 11.24 -23.72
N LYS A 7 26.61 10.57 -23.74
CA LYS A 7 27.92 11.23 -23.86
C LYS A 7 28.04 12.05 -25.14
N SER A 8 27.51 11.55 -26.26
CA SER A 8 27.51 12.26 -27.54
C SER A 8 26.67 13.55 -27.49
N VAL A 9 25.45 13.47 -26.96
CA VAL A 9 24.57 14.64 -26.80
C VAL A 9 25.19 15.66 -25.85
N TYR A 10 25.78 15.22 -24.75
CA TYR A 10 26.46 16.10 -23.80
C TYR A 10 27.64 16.84 -24.44
N LYS A 11 28.53 16.12 -25.16
CA LYS A 11 29.67 16.73 -25.85
C LYS A 11 29.24 17.75 -26.92
N LYS A 12 28.17 17.48 -27.66
CA LYS A 12 27.65 18.37 -28.72
C LYS A 12 26.96 19.63 -28.18
N ASN A 13 26.57 19.65 -26.91
CA ASN A 13 25.83 20.75 -26.31
C ASN A 13 26.61 21.42 -25.15
N GLN A 14 27.94 21.30 -25.11
CA GLN A 14 28.76 21.92 -24.07
C GLN A 14 28.60 23.44 -24.01
N GLU A 15 28.50 24.12 -25.15
CA GLU A 15 28.29 25.57 -25.21
C GLU A 15 26.98 25.99 -24.52
N LEU A 16 25.90 25.23 -24.71
CA LEU A 16 24.60 25.47 -24.06
C LEU A 16 24.62 25.18 -22.56
N ILE A 17 25.55 24.33 -22.10
CA ILE A 17 25.75 24.03 -20.69
C ILE A 17 26.59 25.14 -20.02
N THR A 18 27.53 25.73 -20.76
CA THR A 18 28.44 26.79 -20.26
C THR A 18 27.86 28.20 -20.43
N ASP A 19 26.81 28.38 -21.24
CA ASP A 19 26.16 29.68 -21.42
C ASP A 19 25.44 30.14 -20.14
N ASP A 20 26.01 31.11 -19.43
CA ASP A 20 25.47 31.66 -18.19
C ASP A 20 24.37 32.71 -18.39
N SER A 21 24.01 33.03 -19.64
CA SER A 21 22.87 33.92 -19.92
C SER A 21 21.51 33.24 -19.64
N ILE A 22 21.48 31.91 -19.63
CA ILE A 22 20.28 31.10 -19.42
C ILE A 22 20.27 30.53 -18.00
N ASP A 23 19.10 30.56 -17.36
CA ASP A 23 18.92 29.94 -16.04
C ASP A 23 19.33 28.46 -16.06
N ARG A 24 19.97 28.02 -14.98
CA ARG A 24 20.54 26.66 -14.86
C ARG A 24 19.47 25.58 -15.02
N LEU A 25 18.25 25.82 -14.53
CA LEU A 25 17.16 24.86 -14.56
C LEU A 25 16.63 24.71 -16.00
N GLU A 26 16.53 25.82 -16.73
CA GLU A 26 16.15 25.85 -18.14
C GLU A 26 17.21 25.14 -19.02
N ARG A 27 18.51 25.38 -18.78
CA ARG A 27 19.61 24.66 -19.44
C ARG A 27 19.53 23.16 -19.23
N ALA A 28 19.35 22.72 -17.98
CA ALA A 28 19.24 21.30 -17.64
C ALA A 28 18.05 20.64 -18.36
N ARG A 29 16.89 21.31 -18.39
CA ARG A 29 15.69 20.83 -19.09
C ARG A 29 15.93 20.65 -20.58
N GLN A 30 16.59 21.61 -21.24
CA GLN A 30 16.90 21.53 -22.66
C GLN A 30 17.87 20.39 -22.99
N VAL A 31 18.90 20.19 -22.18
CA VAL A 31 19.86 19.08 -22.35
C VAL A 31 19.16 17.73 -22.16
N ILE A 32 18.33 17.60 -21.13
CA ILE A 32 17.55 16.37 -20.87
C ILE A 32 16.62 16.07 -22.04
N ASN A 33 15.87 17.06 -22.55
CA ASN A 33 15.00 16.87 -23.71
C ASN A 33 15.77 16.39 -24.95
N LYS A 34 16.96 16.95 -25.21
CA LYS A 34 17.83 16.52 -26.31
C LYS A 34 18.33 15.09 -26.12
N ILE A 35 18.68 14.71 -24.88
CA ILE A 35 19.08 13.34 -24.54
C ILE A 35 17.90 12.39 -24.78
N VAL A 36 16.71 12.71 -24.26
CA VAL A 36 15.51 11.89 -24.41
C VAL A 36 15.18 11.71 -25.90
N ASN A 37 15.14 12.78 -26.68
CA ASN A 37 14.87 12.70 -28.12
C ASN A 37 15.89 11.81 -28.87
N ALA A 38 17.18 11.91 -28.51
CA ALA A 38 18.22 11.09 -29.12
C ALA A 38 18.13 9.62 -28.70
N LEU A 39 17.71 9.34 -27.46
CA LEU A 39 17.45 7.99 -26.97
C LEU A 39 16.23 7.39 -27.66
N THR A 40 15.11 8.12 -27.75
CA THR A 40 13.88 7.69 -28.42
C THR A 40 14.12 7.34 -29.89
N ALA A 41 14.94 8.13 -30.60
CA ALA A 41 15.29 7.81 -32.00
C ALA A 41 16.14 6.54 -32.16
N ARG A 42 16.74 6.03 -31.07
CA ARG A 42 17.61 4.86 -31.04
C ARG A 42 17.06 3.73 -30.17
N THR A 43 15.80 3.83 -29.73
CA THR A 43 15.17 2.71 -29.03
C THR A 43 14.88 1.62 -30.03
N GLU A 44 15.73 0.60 -30.04
CA GLU A 44 15.46 -0.65 -30.72
C GLU A 44 14.65 -1.54 -29.77
N ILE A 45 13.47 -1.98 -30.24
CA ILE A 45 12.71 -3.04 -29.58
C ILE A 45 13.31 -4.36 -30.06
N GLY A 46 13.72 -5.23 -29.13
CA GLY A 46 14.24 -6.54 -29.50
C GLY A 46 13.20 -7.34 -30.29
N SER A 47 13.63 -8.11 -31.30
CA SER A 47 12.73 -8.92 -32.12
C SER A 47 11.73 -9.78 -31.33
N PRO A 48 12.10 -10.40 -30.18
CA PRO A 48 11.13 -11.12 -29.34
C PRO A 48 10.04 -10.21 -28.74
N MET A 49 10.38 -8.98 -28.36
CA MET A 49 9.43 -8.00 -27.81
C MET A 49 8.51 -7.46 -28.90
N ALA A 50 9.04 -7.20 -30.10
CA ALA A 50 8.23 -6.84 -31.26
C ALA A 50 7.25 -7.97 -31.65
N ALA A 51 7.72 -9.24 -31.64
CA ALA A 51 6.86 -10.40 -31.88
C ALA A 51 5.78 -10.55 -30.81
N MET A 52 6.10 -10.33 -29.53
CA MET A 52 5.12 -10.33 -28.42
C MET A 52 4.02 -9.30 -28.63
N TYR A 53 4.37 -8.07 -29.01
CA TYR A 53 3.37 -7.03 -29.30
C TYR A 53 2.51 -7.36 -30.52
N LEU A 54 3.10 -7.90 -31.59
CA LEU A 54 2.36 -8.33 -32.78
C LEU A 54 1.37 -9.46 -32.47
N LEU A 55 1.68 -10.30 -31.49
CA LEU A 55 0.79 -11.35 -30.98
C LEU A 55 -0.24 -10.84 -29.96
N GLY A 56 -0.19 -9.57 -29.56
CA GLY A 56 -1.11 -8.98 -28.58
C GLY A 56 -0.82 -9.39 -27.14
N ASN A 57 0.38 -9.90 -26.83
CA ASN A 57 0.74 -10.29 -25.47
C ASN A 57 1.05 -9.05 -24.60
N PRO A 58 0.68 -9.05 -23.31
CA PRO A 58 1.02 -7.97 -22.38
C PRO A 58 2.51 -7.97 -22.01
N ASP A 59 3.05 -6.78 -21.70
CA ASP A 59 4.46 -6.58 -21.33
C ASP A 59 4.86 -7.11 -19.94
N HIS A 60 3.88 -7.56 -19.16
CA HIS A 60 4.10 -8.05 -17.81
C HIS A 60 3.38 -9.37 -17.60
N TYR A 61 4.10 -10.33 -17.02
CA TYR A 61 3.52 -11.57 -16.53
C TYR A 61 3.06 -11.36 -15.09
N THR A 62 1.75 -11.23 -14.88
CA THR A 62 1.16 -11.15 -13.53
C THR A 62 0.12 -12.23 -13.36
N ASN A 63 0.46 -13.28 -12.60
CA ASN A 63 -0.51 -14.31 -12.19
C ASN A 63 -1.59 -13.76 -11.24
N HIS A 64 -1.25 -12.69 -10.50
CA HIS A 64 -2.11 -12.10 -9.50
C HIS A 64 -2.18 -10.58 -9.62
N SER A 65 -3.36 -10.04 -9.35
CA SER A 65 -3.57 -8.60 -9.17
C SER A 65 -3.63 -8.28 -7.68
N PHE A 66 -3.02 -7.16 -7.28
CA PHE A 66 -2.91 -6.78 -5.87
C PHE A 66 -3.80 -5.57 -5.58
N ILE A 67 -4.70 -5.70 -4.61
CA ILE A 67 -5.57 -4.61 -4.16
C ILE A 67 -5.11 -4.09 -2.81
N SER A 68 -4.96 -2.77 -2.70
CA SER A 68 -4.54 -2.08 -1.48
C SER A 68 -5.54 -2.25 -0.33
N LEU A 69 -5.07 -2.83 0.78
CA LEU A 69 -5.84 -3.03 2.01
C LEU A 69 -5.22 -2.23 3.17
N PRO A 70 -5.77 -1.06 3.54
CA PRO A 70 -5.27 -0.24 4.65
C PRO A 70 -5.75 -0.80 6.01
N TRP A 71 -5.17 -1.94 6.42
CA TRP A 71 -5.66 -2.78 7.53
C TRP A 71 -5.79 -2.04 8.87
N ARG A 72 -4.87 -1.12 9.19
CA ARG A 72 -4.90 -0.37 10.46
C ARG A 72 -6.20 0.42 10.66
N ARG A 73 -6.81 0.90 9.58
CA ARG A 73 -8.08 1.65 9.66
C ARG A 73 -9.22 0.76 10.15
N PHE A 74 -9.24 -0.51 9.76
CA PHE A 74 -10.25 -1.47 10.19
C PHE A 74 -10.06 -1.85 11.66
N VAL A 75 -8.82 -2.11 12.07
CA VAL A 75 -8.50 -2.42 13.48
C VAL A 75 -8.85 -1.24 14.39
N HIS A 76 -8.49 -0.02 13.98
CA HIS A 76 -8.84 1.19 14.72
C HIS A 76 -10.36 1.40 14.82
N GLN A 77 -11.14 1.00 13.79
CA GLN A 77 -12.60 1.02 13.88
C GLN A 77 -13.11 0.07 14.95
N VAL A 78 -12.55 -1.13 15.03
CA VAL A 78 -12.94 -2.12 16.05
C VAL A 78 -12.57 -1.65 17.45
N GLU A 79 -11.43 -0.99 17.61
CA GLU A 79 -10.91 -0.57 18.92
C GLU A 79 -11.59 0.70 19.47
N ILE A 80 -11.88 1.69 18.63
CA ILE A 80 -12.33 3.02 19.09
C ILE A 80 -13.73 3.39 18.57
N ASP A 81 -14.29 2.60 17.65
CA ASP A 81 -15.61 2.80 17.01
C ASP A 81 -15.84 4.19 16.40
N THR A 82 -14.78 4.95 16.13
CA THR A 82 -14.87 6.39 15.78
C THR A 82 -14.65 6.69 14.30
N THR A 83 -14.24 5.72 13.48
CA THR A 83 -13.77 5.95 12.10
C THR A 83 -14.79 5.63 11.02
N CYS A 84 -15.71 6.55 10.78
CA CYS A 84 -16.69 6.48 9.68
C CYS A 84 -16.13 6.98 8.32
N LEU A 85 -14.89 6.60 7.95
CA LEU A 85 -14.25 7.02 6.70
C LEU A 85 -14.08 5.85 5.73
N SER A 86 -14.02 6.16 4.43
CA SER A 86 -13.66 5.18 3.40
C SER A 86 -12.21 4.70 3.59
N PRO A 87 -11.90 3.39 3.45
CA PRO A 87 -12.78 2.31 2.95
C PRO A 87 -13.58 1.55 4.02
N VAL A 88 -13.41 1.87 5.31
CA VAL A 88 -14.06 1.16 6.42
C VAL A 88 -15.58 1.27 6.34
N ILE A 89 -16.11 2.46 6.06
CA ILE A 89 -17.56 2.69 5.96
C ILE A 89 -18.21 1.87 4.83
N ASN A 90 -17.48 1.61 3.74
CA ASN A 90 -17.98 0.79 2.63
C ASN A 90 -18.14 -0.67 3.07
N TYR A 91 -17.22 -1.17 3.90
CA TYR A 91 -17.31 -2.49 4.50
C TYR A 91 -18.38 -2.51 5.57
N THR A 92 -18.36 -1.68 6.61
CA THR A 92 -19.32 -1.82 7.73
C THR A 92 -20.79 -1.66 7.30
N ARG A 93 -21.04 -0.85 6.26
CA ARG A 93 -22.38 -0.61 5.69
C ARG A 93 -22.61 -1.33 4.35
N HIS A 94 -21.93 -2.46 4.15
CA HIS A 94 -22.12 -3.31 2.97
C HIS A 94 -23.56 -3.89 2.92
N PRO A 95 -24.08 -4.24 1.72
CA PRO A 95 -25.40 -4.86 1.53
C PRO A 95 -25.60 -6.14 2.36
N LYS A 96 -26.82 -6.47 2.78
CA LYS A 96 -27.09 -7.67 3.60
C LYS A 96 -26.66 -8.99 2.95
N GLU A 97 -26.65 -9.04 1.62
CA GLU A 97 -26.24 -10.22 0.84
C GLU A 97 -24.76 -10.58 1.02
N PHE A 98 -23.93 -9.64 1.51
CA PHE A 98 -22.49 -9.83 1.69
C PHE A 98 -22.07 -9.92 3.16
N GLU A 99 -23.01 -10.25 4.06
CA GLU A 99 -22.80 -10.33 5.52
C GLU A 99 -21.76 -11.37 5.94
N ASP A 100 -21.61 -12.43 5.17
CA ASP A 100 -20.67 -13.51 5.45
C ASP A 100 -19.23 -13.19 4.98
N LEU A 101 -19.00 -12.05 4.31
CA LEU A 101 -17.68 -11.69 3.82
C LEU A 101 -16.85 -11.02 4.92
N CYS A 102 -15.67 -11.57 5.17
CA CYS A 102 -14.65 -10.90 5.99
C CYS A 102 -14.04 -9.69 5.25
N VAL A 103 -13.35 -8.81 6.00
CA VAL A 103 -12.67 -7.63 5.41
C VAL A 103 -11.73 -8.00 4.28
N TYR A 104 -10.95 -9.08 4.45
CA TYR A 104 -9.99 -9.53 3.45
C TYR A 104 -10.68 -9.89 2.12
N ASP A 105 -11.76 -10.66 2.18
CA ASP A 105 -12.49 -11.09 0.99
C ASP A 105 -13.34 -9.96 0.39
N TRP A 106 -13.95 -9.11 1.22
CA TRP A 106 -14.65 -7.91 0.76
C TRP A 106 -13.71 -7.04 -0.09
N ILE A 107 -12.54 -6.69 0.42
CA ILE A 107 -11.61 -5.80 -0.31
C ILE A 107 -11.10 -6.44 -1.61
N ARG A 108 -10.99 -7.75 -1.67
CA ARG A 108 -10.57 -8.48 -2.88
C ARG A 108 -11.67 -8.58 -3.93
N LEU A 109 -12.91 -8.80 -3.49
CA LEU A 109 -13.99 -9.24 -4.37
C LEU A 109 -15.01 -8.16 -4.69
N HIS A 110 -15.14 -7.14 -3.83
CA HIS A 110 -16.12 -6.07 -4.03
C HIS A 110 -15.67 -5.09 -5.13
N CYS A 111 -16.65 -4.66 -5.92
CA CYS A 111 -16.54 -3.60 -6.90
C CYS A 111 -17.65 -2.59 -6.60
N SER A 112 -17.28 -1.31 -6.48
CA SER A 112 -18.23 -0.21 -6.32
C SER A 112 -18.45 0.46 -7.67
N GLN A 113 -19.71 0.64 -8.05
CA GLN A 113 -20.08 1.29 -9.31
C GLN A 113 -21.08 2.41 -9.05
N ARG A 114 -20.92 3.54 -9.74
CA ARG A 114 -21.87 4.65 -9.68
C ARG A 114 -23.05 4.38 -10.59
N ILE A 115 -24.25 4.61 -10.08
CA ILE A 115 -25.48 4.50 -10.85
C ILE A 115 -25.58 5.71 -11.79
N VAL A 116 -25.74 5.45 -13.09
CA VAL A 116 -26.04 6.50 -14.08
C VAL A 116 -27.54 6.76 -14.02
N LYS A 117 -27.94 8.00 -13.71
CA LYS A 117 -29.35 8.40 -13.83
C LYS A 117 -29.68 8.50 -15.32
N THR A 118 -30.61 7.68 -15.81
CA THR A 118 -31.25 7.93 -17.11
C THR A 118 -32.07 9.21 -16.97
N ASN A 119 -31.69 10.27 -17.67
CA ASN A 119 -32.56 11.43 -17.82
C ASN A 119 -33.78 10.98 -18.60
N TYR A 120 -34.88 10.70 -17.89
CA TYR A 120 -36.18 10.90 -18.50
C TYR A 120 -36.37 12.41 -18.55
N ASP A 121 -36.34 12.94 -19.76
CA ASP A 121 -36.70 14.33 -20.05
C ASP A 121 -38.06 14.62 -19.42
N ASN A 122 -38.08 15.50 -18.42
CA ASN A 122 -39.30 16.17 -18.02
C ASN A 122 -39.27 17.57 -18.63
N ASP A 123 -39.57 17.63 -19.93
CA ASP A 123 -40.27 18.77 -20.50
C ASP A 123 -41.62 18.87 -19.79
N ASN A 124 -41.67 19.66 -18.71
CA ASN A 124 -42.88 20.33 -18.26
C ASN A 124 -42.48 21.48 -17.34
N ASP A 125 -41.96 22.52 -17.98
CA ASP A 125 -41.88 23.87 -17.42
C ASP A 125 -43.33 24.38 -17.26
N ASN A 126 -43.93 24.09 -16.11
CA ASN A 126 -45.11 24.80 -15.64
C ASN A 126 -45.28 24.67 -14.13
N ASN A 127 -44.82 25.69 -13.40
CA ASN A 127 -45.47 26.36 -12.26
C ASN A 127 -44.38 27.15 -11.51
N GLY A 128 -44.46 28.48 -11.42
CA GLY A 128 -45.48 29.16 -10.63
C GLY A 128 -44.84 29.52 -9.28
N ASN A 129 -44.65 30.83 -9.03
CA ASN A 129 -43.95 31.41 -7.87
C ASN A 129 -44.20 30.66 -6.55
N LEU A 130 -43.24 29.82 -6.15
CA LEU A 130 -43.19 29.18 -4.85
C LEU A 130 -41.97 29.70 -4.08
N SER A 131 -42.11 29.90 -2.77
CA SER A 131 -41.07 30.48 -1.93
C SER A 131 -39.81 29.60 -1.94
N ASP A 132 -38.63 30.19 -1.75
CA ASP A 132 -37.36 29.45 -1.80
C ASP A 132 -37.24 28.38 -0.69
N VAL A 133 -38.03 28.51 0.38
CA VAL A 133 -38.15 27.51 1.44
C VAL A 133 -38.90 26.27 0.96
N ASP A 134 -39.98 26.47 0.20
CA ASP A 134 -40.77 25.36 -0.35
C ASP A 134 -39.98 24.61 -1.44
N LYS A 135 -39.17 25.31 -2.25
CA LYS A 135 -38.27 24.66 -3.22
C LYS A 135 -37.26 23.73 -2.52
N HIS A 136 -36.74 24.14 -1.36
CA HIS A 136 -35.82 23.31 -0.58
C HIS A 136 -36.52 22.07 0.00
N LEU A 137 -37.74 22.23 0.52
CA LEU A 137 -38.55 21.14 1.06
C LEU A 137 -38.98 20.15 -0.04
N GLU A 138 -39.30 20.64 -1.23
CA GLU A 138 -39.61 19.83 -2.42
C GLU A 138 -38.38 19.06 -2.92
N THR A 139 -37.19 19.65 -2.79
CA THR A 139 -35.92 19.00 -3.15
C THR A 139 -35.57 17.87 -2.18
N LEU A 140 -35.79 18.08 -0.88
CA LEU A 140 -35.64 17.03 0.15
C LEU A 140 -36.68 15.92 -0.05
N ARG A 141 -37.95 16.27 -0.34
CA ARG A 141 -38.99 15.29 -0.69
C ARG A 141 -38.63 14.51 -1.96
N LYS A 142 -38.15 15.14 -3.02
CA LYS A 142 -37.68 14.43 -4.24
C LYS A 142 -36.48 13.52 -3.95
N ALA A 143 -35.60 13.88 -3.01
CA ALA A 143 -34.50 13.02 -2.57
C ALA A 143 -34.99 11.79 -1.79
N GLU A 144 -36.05 11.93 -0.98
CA GLU A 144 -36.73 10.82 -0.29
C GLU A 144 -37.65 10.01 -1.21
N GLN A 145 -38.05 10.58 -2.35
CA GLN A 145 -39.09 10.04 -3.24
C GLN A 145 -38.61 9.86 -4.70
N THR A 146 -37.33 9.49 -4.90
CA THR A 146 -36.84 9.02 -6.20
C THR A 146 -36.94 7.51 -6.34
N CYS A 147 -37.96 7.15 -7.10
CA CYS A 147 -38.26 5.98 -7.94
C CYS A 147 -37.12 4.98 -8.25
N PRO A 148 -37.49 3.71 -8.54
CA PRO A 148 -36.59 2.57 -8.66
C PRO A 148 -35.61 2.76 -9.82
N VAL A 149 -34.40 3.20 -9.52
CA VAL A 149 -33.33 3.06 -10.50
C VAL A 149 -33.04 1.57 -10.60
N GLU A 150 -33.32 0.98 -11.75
CA GLU A 150 -33.05 -0.43 -12.04
C GLU A 150 -31.61 -0.74 -11.63
N ILE A 151 -31.49 -1.59 -10.61
CA ILE A 151 -30.19 -2.01 -10.12
C ILE A 151 -29.64 -2.97 -11.17
N PRO A 152 -28.40 -2.77 -11.66
CA PRO A 152 -27.79 -3.70 -12.60
C PRO A 152 -27.82 -5.13 -12.03
N ILE A 153 -27.92 -6.13 -12.90
CA ILE A 153 -27.96 -7.54 -12.52
C ILE A 153 -26.74 -7.88 -11.66
N ASN A 154 -26.94 -8.61 -10.55
CA ASN A 154 -25.94 -8.97 -9.55
C ASN A 154 -25.32 -7.80 -8.77
N CYS A 155 -25.95 -6.63 -8.79
CA CYS A 155 -25.57 -5.50 -7.95
C CYS A 155 -26.56 -5.32 -6.80
N SER A 156 -26.05 -4.83 -5.67
CA SER A 156 -26.84 -4.65 -4.44
C SER A 156 -26.52 -3.29 -3.84
N ARG A 157 -27.55 -2.60 -3.33
CA ARG A 157 -27.37 -1.27 -2.72
C ARG A 157 -26.73 -1.38 -1.34
N PRO A 158 -25.90 -0.40 -0.94
CA PRO A 158 -25.42 -0.29 0.44
C PRO A 158 -26.59 -0.24 1.43
N LEU A 159 -26.32 -0.31 2.73
CA LEU A 159 -27.33 0.06 3.72
C LEU A 159 -27.76 1.53 3.56
N HIS A 160 -29.01 1.85 3.89
CA HIS A 160 -29.56 3.21 3.79
C HIS A 160 -28.76 4.26 4.59
N THR A 161 -28.04 3.81 5.62
CA THR A 161 -27.17 4.66 6.43
C THR A 161 -25.90 5.07 5.68
N HIS A 162 -25.54 4.40 4.58
CA HIS A 162 -24.30 4.68 3.86
C HIS A 162 -24.36 6.02 3.10
N PRO A 163 -23.33 6.88 3.16
CA PRO A 163 -23.34 8.17 2.45
C PRO A 163 -23.52 8.04 0.93
N LEU A 164 -23.09 6.92 0.35
CA LEU A 164 -23.22 6.65 -1.09
C LEU A 164 -24.45 5.82 -1.45
N TYR A 165 -25.34 5.51 -0.50
CA TYR A 165 -26.60 4.79 -0.75
C TYR A 165 -27.39 5.26 -1.99
N PRO A 166 -27.58 6.58 -2.23
CA PRO A 166 -28.37 7.02 -3.37
C PRO A 166 -27.63 6.92 -4.71
N THR A 167 -26.30 6.82 -4.70
CA THR A 167 -25.47 7.03 -5.91
C THR A 167 -24.68 5.80 -6.34
N HIS A 168 -24.43 4.84 -5.45
CA HIS A 168 -23.56 3.70 -5.73
C HIS A 168 -24.26 2.37 -5.46
N VAL A 169 -23.80 1.34 -6.19
CA VAL A 169 -24.13 -0.06 -5.98
C VAL A 169 -22.84 -0.85 -5.81
N TYR A 170 -22.91 -1.97 -5.10
CA TYR A 170 -21.82 -2.91 -4.95
C TYR A 170 -22.10 -4.18 -5.70
N HIS A 171 -21.07 -4.74 -6.31
CA HIS A 171 -21.07 -6.05 -6.91
C HIS A 171 -19.92 -6.86 -6.31
N CYS A 172 -20.17 -8.10 -5.90
CA CYS A 172 -19.11 -9.00 -5.42
C CYS A 172 -18.93 -10.13 -6.42
N VAL A 173 -17.70 -10.29 -6.89
CA VAL A 173 -17.35 -11.44 -7.75
C VAL A 173 -17.02 -12.62 -6.84
N HIS A 174 -17.68 -13.75 -7.06
CA HIS A 174 -17.36 -14.97 -6.33
C HIS A 174 -16.12 -15.63 -6.93
N ASP A 175 -15.28 -16.20 -6.06
CA ASP A 175 -14.25 -17.19 -6.44
C ASP A 175 -13.11 -16.71 -7.36
N LYS A 176 -12.61 -15.49 -7.14
CA LYS A 176 -11.39 -14.99 -7.79
C LYS A 176 -10.15 -15.24 -6.93
N SER A 177 -9.31 -16.20 -7.34
CA SER A 177 -8.03 -16.55 -6.68
C SER A 177 -6.85 -15.70 -7.19
N ASP A 178 -6.99 -15.08 -8.36
CA ASP A 178 -6.03 -14.17 -8.97
C ASP A 178 -5.91 -12.83 -8.25
N ILE A 179 -6.94 -12.39 -7.53
CA ILE A 179 -6.90 -11.13 -6.77
C ILE A 179 -6.39 -11.38 -5.35
N VAL A 180 -5.38 -10.64 -4.90
CA VAL A 180 -4.79 -10.74 -3.55
C VAL A 180 -4.82 -9.37 -2.87
N ALA A 181 -5.26 -9.31 -1.62
CA ALA A 181 -5.18 -8.05 -0.87
C ALA A 181 -3.75 -7.82 -0.36
N ASN A 182 -3.19 -6.66 -0.70
CA ASN A 182 -1.90 -6.18 -0.26
C ASN A 182 -2.06 -5.23 0.94
N PHE A 183 -1.53 -5.65 2.10
CA PHE A 183 -1.63 -4.90 3.34
C PHE A 183 -0.79 -3.61 3.31
N ILE A 184 -1.45 -2.47 3.49
CA ILE A 184 -0.83 -1.13 3.59
C ILE A 184 -0.99 -0.57 5.00
N GLY A 185 0.01 0.18 5.45
CA GLY A 185 0.02 0.79 6.78
C GLY A 185 1.07 0.19 7.73
N GLY A 186 2.03 -0.56 7.22
CA GLY A 186 3.07 -1.21 8.02
C GLY A 186 2.87 -2.71 8.13
N THR A 187 3.78 -3.37 8.85
CA THR A 187 3.76 -4.82 9.03
C THR A 187 2.64 -5.23 9.98
N LEU A 188 1.94 -6.30 9.62
CA LEU A 188 0.99 -6.96 10.52
C LEU A 188 1.70 -7.48 11.78
N PRO A 189 0.98 -7.65 12.89
CA PRO A 189 1.53 -8.27 14.09
C PRO A 189 1.91 -9.73 13.83
N ARG A 190 2.90 -10.20 14.59
CA ARG A 190 3.38 -11.58 14.54
C ARG A 190 2.62 -12.43 15.56
N TYR A 191 2.51 -13.71 15.25
CA TYR A 191 1.92 -14.67 16.19
C TYR A 191 2.93 -15.07 17.30
N ASP A 192 4.20 -15.23 16.94
CA ASP A 192 5.25 -15.76 17.81
C ASP A 192 5.90 -14.71 18.73
N LYS A 193 5.83 -13.43 18.36
CA LYS A 193 6.50 -12.33 19.07
C LYS A 193 5.60 -11.11 19.20
N GLY A 194 5.60 -10.49 20.38
CA GLY A 194 4.90 -9.24 20.65
C GLY A 194 3.56 -9.45 21.35
N ASP A 195 2.62 -8.55 21.08
CA ASP A 195 1.30 -8.53 21.72
C ASP A 195 0.34 -9.52 21.04
N GLN A 196 0.05 -10.62 21.74
CA GLN A 196 -0.85 -11.67 21.27
C GLN A 196 -2.32 -11.20 21.21
N GLU A 197 -2.73 -10.31 22.12
CA GLU A 197 -4.09 -9.76 22.11
C GLU A 197 -4.28 -8.89 20.87
N TYR A 198 -3.28 -8.06 20.56
CA TYR A 198 -3.30 -7.26 19.34
C TYR A 198 -3.26 -8.12 18.07
N TYR A 199 -2.48 -9.20 18.05
CA TYR A 199 -2.48 -10.17 16.96
C TYR A 199 -3.87 -10.77 16.74
N ALA A 200 -4.49 -11.28 17.80
CA ALA A 200 -5.82 -11.88 17.77
C ALA A 200 -6.88 -10.88 17.29
N CYS A 201 -6.85 -9.65 17.79
CA CYS A 201 -7.71 -8.54 17.34
C CYS A 201 -7.57 -8.30 15.83
N CYS A 202 -6.33 -8.20 15.34
CA CYS A 202 -6.05 -7.97 13.93
C CYS A 202 -6.51 -9.11 13.04
N MET A 203 -6.25 -10.37 13.42
CA MET A 203 -6.67 -11.54 12.63
C MET A 203 -8.19 -11.70 12.60
N LEU A 204 -8.86 -11.50 13.74
CA LEU A 204 -10.33 -11.48 13.80
C LEU A 204 -10.90 -10.37 12.93
N THR A 205 -10.38 -9.15 13.03
CA THR A 205 -10.82 -8.02 12.21
C THR A 205 -10.69 -8.30 10.72
N LEU A 206 -9.65 -9.01 10.30
CA LEU A 206 -9.39 -9.27 8.88
C LEU A 206 -10.19 -10.45 8.31
N PHE A 207 -10.36 -11.52 9.09
CA PHE A 207 -10.81 -12.83 8.60
C PHE A 207 -12.14 -13.31 9.16
N LYS A 208 -12.65 -12.69 10.24
CA LYS A 208 -14.02 -12.92 10.71
C LYS A 208 -14.95 -11.87 10.08
N PRO A 209 -16.18 -12.21 9.66
CA PRO A 209 -17.17 -11.22 9.23
C PRO A 209 -17.67 -10.39 10.41
N TRP A 210 -17.87 -9.09 10.20
CA TRP A 210 -18.36 -8.16 11.24
C TRP A 210 -18.88 -6.86 10.63
N ARG A 211 -19.79 -6.18 11.35
CA ARG A 211 -20.21 -4.80 11.08
C ARG A 211 -19.78 -3.85 12.19
N THR A 212 -19.74 -4.35 13.42
CA THR A 212 -19.31 -3.64 14.62
C THR A 212 -18.27 -4.45 15.40
N GLY A 213 -17.48 -3.80 16.25
CA GLY A 213 -16.48 -4.49 17.09
C GLY A 213 -17.08 -5.56 17.99
N ASN A 214 -18.35 -5.41 18.39
CA ASN A 214 -19.09 -6.37 19.22
C ASN A 214 -19.34 -7.71 18.51
N ASP A 215 -19.33 -7.76 17.18
CA ASP A 215 -19.52 -9.01 16.43
C ASP A 215 -18.27 -9.90 16.51
N LEU A 216 -17.11 -9.30 16.77
CA LEU A 216 -15.84 -10.01 16.82
C LEU A 216 -15.65 -10.74 18.13
N LYS A 217 -16.09 -10.17 19.25
CA LYS A 217 -15.76 -10.61 20.60
C LYS A 217 -16.82 -10.13 21.61
N ASN A 218 -17.15 -10.97 22.59
CA ASN A 218 -17.98 -10.53 23.72
C ASN A 218 -17.19 -9.57 24.64
N ILE A 219 -17.92 -8.75 25.40
CA ILE A 219 -17.33 -7.74 26.28
C ILE A 219 -16.41 -8.37 27.35
N GLU A 220 -16.76 -9.54 27.85
CA GLU A 220 -16.04 -10.22 28.94
C GLU A 220 -14.87 -11.09 28.47
N ASP A 221 -14.84 -11.48 27.19
CA ASP A 221 -13.79 -12.36 26.67
C ASP A 221 -12.45 -11.62 26.57
N THR A 222 -11.37 -12.34 26.26
CA THR A 222 -10.13 -11.75 25.73
C THR A 222 -10.10 -11.91 24.21
N TRP A 223 -9.29 -11.11 23.50
CA TRP A 223 -9.17 -11.26 22.05
C TRP A 223 -8.60 -12.63 21.69
N ASN A 224 -7.64 -13.12 22.47
CA ASN A 224 -7.05 -14.44 22.25
C ASN A 224 -8.05 -15.58 22.47
N SER A 225 -8.93 -15.46 23.49
CA SER A 225 -10.01 -16.43 23.72
C SER A 225 -10.96 -16.48 22.52
N ALA A 226 -11.43 -15.31 22.06
CA ALA A 226 -12.33 -15.22 20.91
C ALA A 226 -11.68 -15.73 19.61
N PHE A 227 -10.38 -15.49 19.42
CA PHE A 227 -9.62 -15.99 18.26
C PHE A 227 -9.54 -17.52 18.28
N THR A 228 -9.27 -18.11 19.45
CA THR A 228 -9.18 -19.57 19.61
C THR A 228 -10.55 -20.23 19.43
N ALA A 229 -11.63 -19.57 19.85
CA ALA A 229 -12.99 -20.06 19.66
C ALA A 229 -13.50 -19.91 18.21
N SER A 230 -12.93 -18.98 17.44
CA SER A 230 -13.37 -18.73 16.06
C SER A 230 -12.83 -19.79 15.08
N SER A 231 -13.71 -20.26 14.19
CA SER A 231 -13.34 -21.15 13.10
C SER A 231 -12.88 -20.36 11.88
N PHE A 232 -11.73 -20.71 11.33
CA PHE A 232 -11.20 -20.15 10.08
C PHE A 232 -11.20 -21.19 8.97
N SER A 233 -11.37 -20.74 7.73
CA SER A 233 -11.23 -21.63 6.57
C SER A 233 -9.76 -22.01 6.32
N ASP A 234 -9.52 -23.13 5.63
CA ASP A 234 -8.16 -23.57 5.28
C ASP A 234 -7.37 -22.48 4.56
N ARG A 235 -8.05 -21.73 3.70
CA ARG A 235 -7.50 -20.59 2.99
C ARG A 235 -7.10 -19.45 3.93
N GLN A 236 -7.94 -19.11 4.89
CA GLN A 236 -7.61 -18.06 5.88
C GLN A 236 -6.41 -18.48 6.73
N LEU A 237 -6.35 -19.75 7.15
CA LEU A 237 -5.20 -20.31 7.85
C LEU A 237 -3.93 -20.33 6.99
N GLU A 238 -4.05 -20.59 5.69
CA GLU A 238 -2.93 -20.47 4.74
C GLU A 238 -2.45 -19.01 4.63
N LEU A 239 -3.37 -18.05 4.52
CA LEU A 239 -3.02 -16.62 4.49
C LEU A 239 -2.31 -16.19 5.76
N MET A 240 -2.78 -16.61 6.94
CA MET A 240 -2.11 -16.35 8.22
C MET A 240 -0.70 -16.95 8.26
N ARG A 241 -0.53 -18.19 7.77
CA ARG A 241 0.79 -18.82 7.63
C ARG A 241 1.70 -18.06 6.66
N ASN A 242 1.18 -17.59 5.53
CA ASN A 242 1.94 -16.81 4.56
C ASN A 242 2.39 -15.45 5.14
N ILE A 243 1.54 -14.81 5.96
CA ILE A 243 1.91 -13.60 6.69
C ILE A 243 3.08 -13.90 7.65
N GLN A 244 3.02 -14.99 8.41
CA GLN A 244 4.10 -15.40 9.31
C GLN A 244 5.39 -15.73 8.55
N MET A 245 5.31 -16.49 7.46
CA MET A 245 6.46 -16.84 6.61
C MET A 245 7.18 -15.59 6.08
N LYS A 246 6.44 -14.53 5.72
CA LYS A 246 7.04 -13.25 5.31
C LYS A 246 7.90 -12.63 6.43
N HIS A 247 7.50 -12.78 7.70
CA HIS A 247 8.31 -12.34 8.82
C HIS A 247 9.57 -13.21 8.99
N GLU A 248 9.43 -14.53 8.90
CA GLU A 248 10.55 -15.47 8.99
C GLU A 248 11.61 -15.21 7.90
N CYS A 249 11.19 -14.98 6.65
CA CYS A 249 12.12 -14.62 5.57
C CYS A 249 12.83 -13.29 5.82
N ARG A 250 12.13 -12.31 6.41
CA ARG A 250 12.71 -11.02 6.73
C ARG A 250 13.74 -11.14 7.86
N ASP A 251 13.40 -11.86 8.92
CA ASP A 251 14.30 -12.16 10.03
C ASP A 251 15.55 -12.88 9.51
N ALA A 252 15.40 -13.95 8.72
CA ALA A 252 16.53 -14.72 8.18
C ALA A 252 17.48 -13.86 7.33
N ARG A 253 16.94 -12.94 6.53
CA ARG A 253 17.75 -12.00 5.75
C ARG A 253 18.50 -11.02 6.64
N ASP A 254 17.81 -10.47 7.63
CA ASP A 254 18.40 -9.47 8.52
C ASP A 254 19.46 -10.14 9.43
N ASP A 255 19.25 -11.38 9.88
CA ASP A 255 20.21 -12.23 10.60
C ASP A 255 21.47 -12.51 9.75
N PHE A 256 21.29 -12.88 8.48
CA PHE A 256 22.41 -13.07 7.55
C PHE A 256 23.20 -11.77 7.35
N SER A 257 22.51 -10.63 7.24
CA SER A 257 23.15 -9.32 7.13
C SER A 257 23.95 -8.97 8.39
N LEU A 258 23.47 -9.35 9.58
CA LEU A 258 24.18 -9.17 10.85
C LEU A 258 25.39 -10.10 10.99
N GLN A 259 25.33 -11.31 10.45
CA GLN A 259 26.48 -12.21 10.41
C GLN A 259 27.59 -11.63 9.52
N GLN A 260 27.24 -11.18 8.31
CA GLN A 260 28.17 -10.55 7.37
C GLN A 260 28.85 -9.30 7.96
N SER A 261 28.12 -8.47 8.70
CA SER A 261 28.71 -7.28 9.32
C SER A 261 29.67 -7.64 10.46
N LYS A 262 29.30 -8.61 11.31
CA LYS A 262 30.18 -9.14 12.38
C LYS A 262 31.44 -9.77 11.80
N ASP A 263 31.32 -10.59 10.76
CA ASP A 263 32.45 -11.23 10.10
C ASP A 263 33.39 -10.17 9.47
N SER A 264 32.82 -9.12 8.86
CA SER A 264 33.61 -7.99 8.37
C SER A 264 34.33 -7.23 9.48
N GLU A 265 33.70 -7.04 10.64
CA GLU A 265 34.32 -6.41 11.81
C GLU A 265 35.44 -7.27 12.41
N VAL A 266 35.23 -8.59 12.50
CA VAL A 266 36.26 -9.54 12.93
C VAL A 266 37.44 -9.51 11.98
N MET A 267 37.20 -9.53 10.67
CA MET A 267 38.25 -9.43 9.66
C MET A 267 39.01 -8.10 9.74
N LYS A 268 38.32 -6.98 9.98
CA LYS A 268 38.97 -5.68 10.20
C LYS A 268 39.86 -5.68 11.45
N LYS A 269 39.42 -6.31 12.55
CA LYS A 269 40.22 -6.45 13.78
C LYS A 269 41.42 -7.39 13.60
N MET A 270 41.32 -8.42 12.77
CA MET A 270 42.46 -9.28 12.43
C MET A 270 43.51 -8.57 11.57
N TYR A 271 43.08 -7.68 10.68
CA TYR A 271 43.97 -6.99 9.72
C TYR A 271 44.40 -5.58 10.14
N THR A 272 44.01 -5.07 11.31
CA THR A 272 44.59 -3.84 11.86
C THR A 272 46.08 -4.09 12.17
N PRO A 273 47.02 -3.39 11.50
CA PRO A 273 48.44 -3.57 11.76
C PRO A 273 48.76 -3.24 13.22
N PHE A 274 49.55 -4.11 13.85
CA PHE A 274 50.15 -3.91 15.16
C PHE A 274 50.82 -2.53 15.17
N LYS A 275 50.24 -1.55 15.90
CA LYS A 275 50.93 -0.27 16.11
C LYS A 275 52.22 -0.57 16.85
N ASN A 276 53.32 -0.09 16.27
CA ASN A 276 54.70 -0.28 16.69
C ASN A 276 54.90 -0.20 18.21
N PHE A 277 55.59 -1.20 18.75
CA PHE A 277 56.44 -1.01 19.91
C PHE A 277 57.55 -0.05 19.47
N ASP A 278 57.44 1.23 19.82
CA ASP A 278 58.55 2.15 19.61
C ASP A 278 59.63 1.88 20.66
N GLU A 279 60.83 1.59 20.14
CA GLU A 279 62.10 1.51 20.82
C GLU A 279 62.45 2.86 21.46
N ASP A 280 62.22 3.02 22.75
CA ASP A 280 62.94 4.01 23.57
C ASP A 280 64.00 3.29 24.41
N SER A 281 65.02 2.76 23.72
CA SER A 281 66.30 2.37 24.33
C SER A 281 67.46 3.05 23.60
N ALA A 282 67.62 4.36 23.80
CA ALA A 282 68.92 5.02 23.70
C ALA A 282 68.89 6.39 24.38
N ASN A 283 69.91 6.62 25.22
CA ASN A 283 70.37 7.89 25.76
C ASN A 283 69.70 8.45 27.03
N THR A 284 70.15 7.96 28.20
CA THR A 284 70.98 8.80 29.10
C THR A 284 71.83 7.90 30.02
N CYS A 285 73.04 7.55 29.56
CA CYS A 285 74.15 7.24 30.43
C CYS A 285 74.95 8.56 30.58
N ASP A 286 75.57 8.77 31.74
CA ASP A 286 76.39 9.92 32.15
C ASP A 286 75.65 11.13 32.76
N GLN A 287 75.47 11.08 34.08
CA GLN A 287 76.12 12.02 35.02
C GLN A 287 76.06 11.43 36.43
N GLN A 288 77.18 10.90 36.89
CA GLN A 288 77.44 10.67 38.31
C GLN A 288 77.94 11.97 38.96
N GLN A 289 77.62 12.10 40.25
CA GLN A 289 78.34 12.79 41.32
C GLN A 289 77.83 14.17 41.80
N TYR A 290 77.70 14.22 43.14
CA TYR A 290 77.63 15.36 44.06
C TYR A 290 76.26 16.00 44.35
N THR A 291 75.64 15.54 45.44
CA THR A 291 75.11 16.45 46.48
C THR A 291 75.43 15.87 47.87
N ASP A 292 76.38 16.49 48.55
CA ASP A 292 76.51 16.48 50.01
C ASP A 292 75.35 17.31 50.61
N ASN A 293 74.58 16.69 51.51
CA ASN A 293 74.11 17.20 52.81
C ASN A 293 72.99 16.30 53.37
#